data_AF-A0A538GNS0-F1
#
_entry.id   AF-A0A538GNS0-F1
#
_cell.length_a   1.000
_cell.length_b   1.000
_cell.length_c   1.000
_cell.angle_alpha   90.00
_cell.angle_beta   90.00
_cell.angle_gamma   90.00
#
_symmetry.space_group_name_H-M   'P 1'
#
loop_
_entity.id
_entity.type
_entity.pdbx_description
1 polymer ?
#
loop_
_entity_poly.entity_id
_entity_poly.type
_entity_poly.pdbx_seq_one_letter_code
_entity_poly.pdbx_strand_id
1 'polypeptide(L)' 'MTDIDQIRDEIDVATERRAELWHLLSEGHDAALADELHKLEERLAALWDEQRSLKARARFGDRDEIIKRARHEERLARAA' A
#
# COMPACT_ATOMS: atom_id res chain seq x y z
N MET A 1 5.21 16.46 4.18
CA MET A 1 4.04 15.88 3.49
C MET A 1 4.63 15.09 2.34
N THR A 2 4.57 13.76 2.41
CA THR A 2 5.14 12.89 1.36
C THR A 2 4.32 13.06 0.09
N ASP A 3 4.98 13.36 -1.02
CA ASP A 3 4.32 13.53 -2.31
C ASP A 3 4.00 12.16 -2.95
N ILE A 4 2.98 12.09 -3.80
CA ILE A 4 2.62 10.85 -4.54
C ILE A 4 3.79 10.37 -5.39
N ASP A 5 4.59 11.31 -5.91
CA ASP A 5 5.81 11.02 -6.67
C ASP A 5 6.83 10.28 -5.80
N GLN A 6 7.09 10.78 -4.60
CA GLN A 6 8.01 10.14 -3.64
C GLN A 6 7.56 8.73 -3.25
N ILE A 7 6.26 8.53 -3.02
CA ILE A 7 5.73 7.18 -2.69
C ILE A 7 5.90 6.24 -3.88
N ARG A 8 5.78 6.73 -5.12
CA ARG A 8 6.02 5.92 -6.31
C ARG A 8 7.49 5.51 -6.42
N ASP A 9 8.41 6.44 -6.21
CA ASP A 9 9.85 6.13 -6.18
C ASP A 9 10.19 5.14 -5.06
N GLU A 10 9.63 5.30 -3.86
CA GLU A 10 9.85 4.34 -2.77
C GLU A 10 9.32 2.94 -3.08
N ILE A 11 8.17 2.85 -3.77
CA ILE A 11 7.62 1.58 -4.24
C ILE A 11 8.53 0.93 -5.28
N ASP A 12 9.08 1.72 -6.20
CA ASP A 12 9.96 1.23 -7.26
C ASP A 12 11.23 0.62 -6.65
N VAL A 13 11.92 1.39 -5.80
CA VAL A 13 13.11 0.95 -5.05
C VAL A 13 12.81 -0.28 -4.19
N ALA A 14 11.68 -0.30 -3.48
CA ALA A 14 11.30 -1.45 -2.67
C ALA A 14 10.95 -2.68 -3.53
N THR A 15 10.43 -2.49 -4.74
CA THR A 15 10.15 -3.59 -5.68
C THR A 15 11.44 -4.16 -6.26
N GLU A 16 12.41 -3.31 -6.62
CA GLU A 16 13.75 -3.74 -7.04
C GLU A 16 14.43 -4.54 -5.93
N ARG A 17 14.44 -4.01 -4.70
CA ARG A 17 15.01 -4.69 -3.55
C ARG A 17 14.35 -6.04 -3.28
N ARG A 18 13.03 -6.14 -3.50
CA ARG A 18 12.28 -7.39 -3.36
C ARG A 18 12.77 -8.43 -4.37
N ALA A 19 13.01 -8.02 -5.61
CA ALA A 19 13.54 -8.91 -6.64
C ALA A 19 14.95 -9.41 -6.29
N GLU A 20 15.82 -8.53 -5.78
CA GLU A 20 17.16 -8.93 -5.30
C GLU A 20 17.09 -9.97 -4.18
N LEU A 21 16.23 -9.77 -3.18
CA LEU A 21 16.06 -10.72 -2.07
C LEU A 21 15.53 -12.07 -2.55
N TRP A 22 14.59 -12.08 -3.50
CA TRP A 22 14.13 -13.32 -4.12
C TRP A 22 15.23 -14.05 -4.91
N HIS A 23 16.10 -13.31 -5.60
CA HIS A 23 17.26 -13.90 -6.27
C HIS A 23 18.22 -14.55 -5.26
N LEU A 24 18.57 -13.85 -4.18
CA LEU A 24 19.44 -14.37 -3.13
C LEU A 24 18.85 -15.60 -2.42
N LEU A 25 17.54 -15.56 -2.12
CA LEU A 25 16.81 -16.70 -1.53
C LEU A 25 16.73 -17.91 -2.47
N SER A 26 16.86 -17.70 -3.78
CA SER A 26 16.93 -18.78 -4.76
C SER A 26 18.30 -19.48 -4.76
N GLU A 27 19.36 -18.82 -4.28
CA GLU A 27 20.71 -19.40 -4.16
C GLU A 27 20.88 -20.24 -2.88
N GLY A 28 20.00 -20.05 -1.89
CA GLY A 28 19.99 -20.84 -0.67
C GLY A 28 18.92 -20.39 0.33
N HIS A 29 18.51 -21.29 1.23
CA HIS A 29 17.55 -20.96 2.28
C HIS A 29 18.23 -20.14 3.39
N ASP A 30 17.96 -18.83 3.41
CA ASP A 30 18.41 -17.90 4.45
C ASP A 30 17.20 -17.29 5.18
N ALA A 31 17.08 -17.60 6.47
CA ALA A 31 15.98 -17.11 7.30
C ALA A 31 16.04 -15.60 7.55
N ALA A 32 17.23 -14.98 7.53
CA ALA A 32 17.38 -13.54 7.69
C ALA A 32 16.90 -12.80 6.44
N LEU A 33 17.24 -13.32 5.24
CA LEU A 33 16.74 -12.77 3.98
C LEU A 33 15.22 -12.92 3.84
N ALA A 34 14.66 -14.03 4.33
CA ALA A 34 13.21 -14.23 4.36
C ALA A 34 12.49 -13.24 5.29
N ASP A 35 13.08 -12.92 6.45
CA ASP A 35 12.55 -11.90 7.37
C ASP A 35 12.68 -10.48 6.79
N GLU A 36 13.79 -10.15 6.13
CA GLU A 36 13.97 -8.88 5.41
C GLU A 36 12.92 -8.74 4.30
N LEU A 37 12.71 -9.81 3.52
CA LEU A 37 11.71 -9.85 2.47
C LEU A 37 10.30 -9.62 3.03
N HIS A 38 9.96 -10.27 4.15
CA HIS A 38 8.67 -10.09 4.79
C HIS A 38 8.42 -8.63 5.22
N LYS A 39 9.40 -8.01 5.89
CA LYS A 39 9.32 -6.60 6.30
C LYS A 39 9.21 -5.66 5.10
N LEU A 40 9.88 -5.99 4.00
CA LEU A 40 9.81 -5.23 2.76
C LEU A 40 8.42 -5.31 2.13
N GLU A 41 7.79 -6.49 2.15
CA GLU A 41 6.41 -6.66 1.69
C GLU A 41 5.40 -5.89 2.55
N GLU A 42 5.57 -5.88 3.87
CA GLU A 42 4.75 -5.06 4.77
C GLU A 42 4.90 -3.56 4.46
N ARG A 43 6.13 -3.09 4.22
CA ARG A 43 6.39 -1.70 3.84
C ARG A 43 5.76 -1.36 2.49
N LEU A 44 5.87 -2.24 1.49
CA LEU A 44 5.21 -2.07 0.20
C LEU A 44 3.69 -1.96 0.37
N ALA A 45 3.07 -2.82 1.18
CA ALA A 45 1.65 -2.75 1.45
C ALA A 45 1.23 -1.40 2.07
N ALA A 46 2.02 -0.89 3.01
CA ALA A 46 1.79 0.43 3.62
C ALA A 46 1.92 1.58 2.59
N LEU A 47 2.97 1.58 1.77
CA LEU A 47 3.18 2.58 0.71
C LEU A 47 2.02 2.58 -0.30
N TRP A 48 1.53 1.40 -0.69
CA TRP A 48 0.37 1.28 -1.57
C TRP A 48 -0.91 1.78 -0.91
N ASP A 49 -1.12 1.55 0.39
CA ASP A 49 -2.26 2.09 1.13
C ASP A 49 -2.20 3.62 1.23
N GLU A 50 -1.02 4.17 1.51
CA GLU A 50 -0.80 5.62 1.55
C GLU A 50 -1.04 6.25 0.18
N GLN A 51 -0.49 5.67 -0.89
CA GLN A 51 -0.72 6.14 -2.26
C GLN A 51 -2.21 6.11 -2.62
N ARG A 52 -2.92 5.02 -2.27
CA ARG A 52 -4.37 4.90 -2.50
C ARG A 52 -5.14 5.94 -1.71
N SER A 53 -4.78 6.17 -0.44
CA SER A 53 -5.39 7.18 0.42
C SER A 53 -5.21 8.59 -0.14
N LEU A 54 -4.00 8.94 -0.61
CA LEU A 54 -3.72 10.23 -1.22
C LEU A 54 -4.48 10.41 -2.54
N LYS A 55 -4.50 9.40 -3.40
CA LYS A 55 -5.30 9.42 -4.65
C LYS A 55 -6.80 9.56 -4.37
N ALA A 56 -7.31 8.86 -3.36
CA ALA A 56 -8.70 8.99 -2.94
C ALA A 56 -9.02 10.40 -2.45
N ARG A 57 -8.16 10.99 -1.61
CA ARG A 57 -8.30 12.39 -1.16
C ARG A 57 -8.25 13.38 -2.33
N ALA A 58 -7.32 13.19 -3.26
CA ALA A 58 -7.18 14.05 -4.43
C ALA A 58 -8.41 13.97 -5.36
N ARG A 59 -9.02 12.78 -5.48
CA ARG A 59 -10.17 12.55 -6.38
C ARG A 59 -11.53 12.87 -5.75
N PHE A 60 -11.69 12.64 -4.45
CA PHE A 60 -12.98 12.70 -3.77
C PHE A 60 -13.06 13.73 -2.64
N GLY A 61 -11.98 14.46 -2.35
CA GLY A 61 -11.91 15.38 -1.21
C GLY A 61 -11.60 14.68 0.11
N ASP A 62 -11.66 15.42 1.22
CA ASP A 62 -11.27 14.92 2.55
C ASP A 62 -12.06 13.67 2.97
N ARG A 63 -11.43 12.81 3.78
CA ARG A 63 -11.86 11.44 4.13
C ARG A 63 -13.31 11.37 4.65
N ASP A 64 -13.79 12.47 5.21
CA ASP A 64 -15.14 12.62 5.78
C ASP A 64 -16.26 12.51 4.73
N GLU A 65 -16.05 13.03 3.51
CA GLU A 65 -17.07 12.98 2.45
C GLU A 65 -17.19 11.58 1.83
N ILE A 66 -16.08 10.83 1.78
CA ILE A 66 -16.05 9.42 1.34
C ILE A 66 -16.79 8.53 2.36
N ILE A 67 -16.55 8.72 3.66
CA ILE A 67 -17.23 7.96 4.73
C ILE A 67 -18.73 8.31 4.79
N LYS A 68 -19.10 9.59 4.62
CA LYS A 68 -20.52 10.00 4.55
C LYS A 68 -21.26 9.31 3.41
N ARG A 69 -20.64 9.19 2.22
CA ARG A 69 -21.25 8.51 1.07
C ARG A 69 -21.40 7.00 1.30
N ALA A 70 -20.37 6.33 1.80
CA ALA A 70 -20.42 4.90 2.13
C ALA A 70 -21.48 4.57 3.20
N ARG A 71 -21.61 5.41 4.24
CA ARG A 71 -22.66 5.27 5.26
C ARG A 71 -24.06 5.59 4.73
N HIS A 72 -24.18 6.42 3.70
CA HIS A 72 -25.47 6.72 3.08
C HIS A 72 -26.02 5.51 2.31
N GLU A 73 -25.15 4.77 1.62
CA GLU A 73 -25.50 3.53 0.90
C GLU A 73 -25.85 2.36 1.86
N GLU A 74 -25.16 2.23 3.00
CA GLU A 74 -25.41 1.16 3.98
C GLU A 74 -26.83 1.25 4.62
N ARG A 75 -27.41 2.46 4.72
CA ARG A 75 -28.78 2.63 5.24
C ARG A 75 -29.88 2.29 4.22
N LEU A 76 -29.62 2.46 2.93
CA LEU A 76 -30.58 2.12 1.88
C LEU A 76 -30.71 0.60 1.69
N ALA A 77 -29.63 -0.16 1.87
CA ALA A 77 -29.63 -1.61 1.74
C ALA A 77 -30.33 -2.37 2.89
N ARG A 78 -30.51 -1.74 4.07
CA ARG A 78 -31.23 -2.36 5.21
C ARG A 78 -32.73 -2.07 5.24
N ALA A 79 -33.21 -1.20 4.35
CA ALA A 79 -34.62 -0.83 4.27
C ALA A 79 -35.32 -1.37 3.01
N ALA A 80 -34.65 -2.26 2.26
CA ALA A 80 -35.16 -2.92 1.07
C ALA A 80 -35.34 -4.43 1.30
#